data_AF-A0A7C2I3N5-F1
#
_entry.id   AF-A0A7C2I3N5-F1
#
_cell.length_a   1.000
_cell.length_b   1.000
_cell.length_c   1.000
_cell.angle_alpha   90.00
_cell.angle_beta   90.00
_cell.angle_gamma   90.00
#
_symmetry.space_group_name_H-M   'P 1'
#
loop_
_entity.id
_entity.type
_entity.pdbx_description
1 polymer ?
#
loop_
_entity_poly.entity_id
_entity_poly.type
_entity_poly.pdbx_seq_one_letter_code
_entity_poly.pdbx_strand_id
1 'polypeptide(L)'
;MTIQLKRVYDSPEPTDGARYLVDRLWPRGVSKAALVLTGWLKELAPSHELRRWFGHDPSRWEEFRRRYWEELQQNPCVDQIVPRLAQHGCITLLYAASDPLHNHAVVLREFLVSRMGNCVPSGGSALLSDLSCGSMLPPHAVDSGPAQPPRVRPRWARRSRSPRRSVP
;
A
#
# COMPACT_ATOMS: atom_id res chain seq x y z
N MET A 1 -0.93 -8.60 5.49
CA MET A 1 -0.19 -7.66 4.62
C MET A 1 0.63 -6.74 5.52
N THR A 2 1.88 -6.44 5.14
CA THR A 2 2.78 -5.61 5.94
C THR A 2 2.94 -4.24 5.31
N ILE A 3 2.74 -3.16 6.08
CA ILE A 3 2.97 -1.77 5.66
C ILE A 3 4.09 -1.18 6.51
N GLN A 4 5.20 -0.84 5.86
CA GLN A 4 6.38 -0.23 6.48
C GLN A 4 6.46 1.26 6.12
N LEU A 5 7.18 2.01 6.94
CA LEU A 5 7.52 3.41 6.70
C LEU A 5 9.04 3.52 6.62
N LYS A 6 9.53 4.27 5.64
CA LYS A 6 10.96 4.49 5.48
C LYS A 6 11.23 5.86 4.89
N ARG A 7 12.33 6.50 5.28
CA ARG A 7 12.67 7.81 4.72
C ARG A 7 13.23 7.63 3.32
N VAL A 8 12.99 8.61 2.46
CA VAL A 8 13.57 8.69 1.11
C VAL A 8 15.10 8.76 1.10
N TYR A 9 15.71 9.10 2.24
CA TYR A 9 17.15 9.18 2.43
C TYR A 9 17.77 7.88 2.94
N ASP A 10 16.95 6.93 3.40
CA ASP A 10 17.42 5.64 3.87
C ASP A 10 17.64 4.71 2.66
N SER A 11 18.69 3.89 2.73
CA SER A 11 19.06 2.99 1.63
C SER A 11 17.98 1.93 1.41
N PRO A 12 17.63 1.58 0.15
CA PRO A 12 16.66 0.54 -0.13
C PRO A 12 17.14 -0.83 0.37
N GLU A 13 16.25 -1.58 0.99
CA GLU A 13 16.51 -2.92 1.51
C GLU A 13 15.66 -3.96 0.78
N PRO A 14 16.13 -5.22 0.64
CA PRO A 14 15.39 -6.29 -0.02
C PRO A 14 14.04 -6.60 0.64
N THR A 15 13.90 -6.29 1.93
CA THR A 15 12.68 -6.49 2.72
C THR A 15 11.59 -5.46 2.46
N ASP A 16 11.91 -4.35 1.78
CA ASP A 16 11.01 -3.22 1.61
C ASP A 16 9.82 -3.51 0.67
N GLY A 17 9.88 -4.61 -0.09
CA GLY A 17 8.80 -4.99 -1.01
C GLY A 17 8.50 -3.91 -2.05
N ALA A 18 7.21 -3.59 -2.24
CA ALA A 18 6.80 -2.54 -3.18
C ALA A 18 6.93 -1.14 -2.55
N ARG A 19 7.72 -0.27 -3.19
CA ARG A 19 8.10 1.04 -2.65
C ARG A 19 7.25 2.15 -3.28
N TYR A 20 6.52 2.88 -2.45
CA TYR A 20 5.63 3.95 -2.90
C TYR A 20 6.00 5.28 -2.26
N LEU A 21 6.29 6.30 -3.06
CA LEU A 21 6.41 7.66 -2.55
C LEU A 21 5.02 8.17 -2.15
N VAL A 22 4.88 8.75 -0.96
CA VAL A 22 3.61 9.30 -0.46
C VAL A 22 3.60 10.82 -0.30
N ASP A 23 4.76 11.47 -0.47
CA ASP A 23 4.81 12.92 -0.50
C ASP A 23 4.18 13.49 -1.76
N ARG A 24 3.46 14.60 -1.64
CA ARG A 24 2.96 15.34 -2.80
C ARG A 24 4.08 15.96 -3.64
N LEU A 25 5.20 16.30 -2.99
CA LEU A 25 6.35 16.92 -3.63
C LEU A 25 7.50 15.93 -3.70
N TRP A 26 8.26 16.00 -4.78
CA TRP A 26 9.47 15.23 -4.90
C TRP A 26 10.52 15.67 -3.86
N PRO A 27 11.16 14.74 -3.13
CA PRO A 27 12.19 15.07 -2.15
C PRO A 27 13.40 15.75 -2.79
N ARG A 28 13.90 16.80 -2.13
CA ARG A 28 15.08 17.54 -2.62
C ARG A 28 16.33 16.68 -2.52
N GLY A 29 17.19 16.76 -3.53
CA GLY A 29 18.48 16.08 -3.56
C GLY A 29 18.43 14.57 -3.82
N VAL A 30 17.25 14.01 -4.10
CA VAL A 30 17.07 12.57 -4.33
C VAL A 30 16.72 12.32 -5.80
N SER A 31 17.40 11.39 -6.45
CA SER A 31 17.09 11.01 -7.84
C SER A 31 15.99 9.95 -7.89
N LYS A 32 15.23 9.90 -8.99
CA LYS A 32 14.22 8.84 -9.23
C LYS A 32 14.82 7.44 -9.18
N ALA A 33 16.03 7.29 -9.72
CA ALA A 33 16.75 6.03 -9.75
C ALA A 33 17.17 5.55 -8.35
N ALA A 34 17.53 6.47 -7.45
CA ALA A 34 17.96 6.12 -6.10
C ALA A 34 16.83 5.53 -5.24
N LEU A 35 15.58 5.94 -5.47
CA LEU A 35 14.45 5.50 -4.66
C LEU A 35 13.88 4.14 -5.02
N VAL A 36 14.16 3.64 -6.23
CA VAL A 36 13.64 2.36 -6.74
C VAL A 36 12.12 2.26 -6.51
N LEU A 37 11.37 3.25 -7.02
CA LEU A 37 9.94 3.34 -6.79
C LEU A 37 9.16 2.34 -7.64
N THR A 38 8.22 1.63 -7.01
CA THR A 38 7.13 0.92 -7.71
C THR A 38 6.08 1.91 -8.20
N GLY A 39 5.83 2.99 -7.45
CA GLY A 39 4.89 4.02 -7.85
C GLY A 39 4.92 5.28 -6.96
N TRP A 40 4.06 6.23 -7.31
CA TRP A 40 3.91 7.49 -6.58
C TRP A 40 2.43 7.75 -6.24
N LEU A 41 2.11 7.76 -4.95
CA LEU A 41 0.77 7.92 -4.41
C LEU A 41 0.47 9.38 -4.05
N LYS A 42 0.79 10.31 -4.94
CA LYS A 42 0.57 11.76 -4.72
C LYS A 42 -0.89 12.12 -4.42
N GLU A 43 -1.84 11.31 -4.91
CA GLU A 43 -3.27 11.52 -4.71
C GLU A 43 -3.72 11.21 -3.29
N LEU A 44 -2.96 10.40 -2.54
CA LEU A 44 -3.22 10.11 -1.14
C LEU A 44 -2.49 11.07 -0.20
N ALA A 45 -1.61 11.92 -0.71
CA ALA A 45 -0.91 12.91 0.10
C ALA A 45 -1.89 13.96 0.67
N PRO A 46 -1.61 14.57 1.84
CA PRO A 46 -2.46 15.61 2.40
C PRO A 46 -2.58 16.81 1.44
N SER A 47 -3.69 17.52 1.53
CA SER A 47 -3.92 18.72 0.74
C SER A 47 -2.85 19.80 1.01
N HIS A 48 -2.67 20.70 0.03
CA HIS A 48 -1.72 21.79 0.16
C HIS A 48 -2.08 22.75 1.31
N GLU A 49 -3.37 22.91 1.59
CA GLU A 49 -3.87 23.74 2.68
C GLU A 49 -3.59 23.09 4.03
N LEU A 50 -3.92 21.81 4.17
CA LEU A 50 -3.70 21.07 5.41
C LEU A 50 -2.21 20.98 5.76
N ARG A 51 -1.35 20.73 4.76
CA ARG A 51 0.11 20.73 4.97
C ARG A 51 0.64 22.08 5.43
N ARG A 52 0.18 23.19 4.82
CA ARG A 52 0.58 24.55 5.24
C ARG A 52 0.09 24.87 6.64
N TRP A 53 -1.13 24.46 6.98
CA TRP A 53 -1.72 24.68 8.29
C TRP A 53 -1.01 23.89 9.39
N PHE A 54 -0.63 22.63 9.14
CA PHE A 54 0.10 21.82 10.11
C PHE A 54 1.46 22.43 10.43
N GLY A 55 2.19 22.90 9.41
CA GLY A 55 3.46 23.61 9.59
C GLY A 55 4.54 22.83 10.36
N HIS A 56 4.37 21.51 10.56
CA HIS A 56 5.17 20.67 11.45
C HIS A 56 5.12 21.10 12.93
N ASP A 57 4.04 21.74 13.36
CA ASP A 57 3.77 22.09 14.74
C ASP A 57 3.23 20.85 15.50
N PRO A 58 3.98 20.29 16.48
CA PRO A 58 3.54 19.12 17.22
C PRO A 58 2.23 19.35 17.99
N SER A 59 1.95 20.58 18.41
CA SER A 59 0.70 20.91 19.11
C SER A 59 -0.55 20.73 18.24
N ARG A 60 -0.37 20.76 16.91
CA ARG A 60 -1.44 20.59 15.91
C ARG A 60 -1.54 19.14 15.42
N TRP A 61 -0.72 18.24 15.94
CA TRP A 61 -0.60 16.88 15.41
C TRP A 61 -1.91 16.10 15.45
N GLU A 62 -2.59 16.06 16.60
CA GLU A 62 -3.84 15.29 16.75
C GLU A 62 -4.92 15.80 15.79
N GLU A 63 -5.06 17.11 15.68
CA GLU A 63 -6.01 17.74 14.77
C GLU A 63 -5.62 17.55 13.30
N PHE A 64 -4.31 17.56 12.98
CA PHE A 64 -3.81 17.21 11.64
C PHE A 64 -4.19 15.77 11.28
N ARG A 65 -4.01 14.80 12.19
CA ARG A 65 -4.42 13.41 11.96
C ARG A 65 -5.90 13.33 11.64
N ARG A 66 -6.76 13.98 12.44
CA ARG A 66 -8.21 13.98 12.26
C ARG A 66 -8.61 14.54 10.89
N ARG A 67 -8.12 15.75 10.55
CA ARG A 67 -8.42 16.39 9.26
C ARG A 67 -7.91 15.58 8.07
N TYR A 68 -6.70 15.04 8.16
CA TYR A 68 -6.13 14.25 7.08
C TYR A 68 -6.88 12.93 6.90
N TRP A 69 -7.33 12.30 8.00
CA TRP A 69 -8.20 11.12 7.93
C TRP A 69 -9.52 11.42 7.22
N GLU A 70 -10.14 12.57 7.51
CA GLU A 70 -11.34 13.04 6.80
C GLU A 70 -11.09 13.27 5.31
N GLU A 71 -9.96 13.92 4.95
CA GLU A 71 -9.55 14.06 3.54
C GLU A 71 -9.42 12.71 2.84
N LEU A 72 -8.81 11.71 3.50
CA LEU A 72 -8.66 10.37 2.95
C LEU A 72 -10.01 9.65 2.80
N GLN A 73 -10.93 9.78 3.77
CA GLN A 73 -12.26 9.17 3.67
C GLN A 73 -13.10 9.73 2.52
N GLN A 74 -12.95 11.03 2.23
CA GLN A 74 -13.69 11.70 1.16
C GLN A 74 -13.02 11.55 -0.21
N ASN A 75 -11.81 10.98 -0.27
CA ASN A 75 -11.04 10.89 -1.50
C ASN A 75 -11.41 9.63 -2.31
N PRO A 76 -12.06 9.77 -3.48
CA PRO A 76 -12.48 8.62 -4.29
C PRO A 76 -11.30 7.84 -4.89
N CYS A 77 -10.09 8.41 -4.94
CA CYS A 77 -8.90 7.70 -5.39
C CYS A 77 -8.48 6.59 -4.42
N VAL A 78 -8.89 6.66 -3.13
CA VAL A 78 -8.60 5.62 -2.13
C VAL A 78 -9.15 4.27 -2.60
N ASP A 79 -10.40 4.22 -3.05
CA ASP A 79 -11.05 2.96 -3.43
C ASP A 79 -10.43 2.35 -4.70
N GLN A 80 -9.74 3.15 -5.52
CA GLN A 80 -9.01 2.68 -6.69
C GLN A 80 -7.58 2.21 -6.36
N ILE A 81 -6.94 2.84 -5.38
CA ILE A 81 -5.54 2.61 -5.03
C ILE A 81 -5.41 1.46 -4.03
N VAL A 82 -6.28 1.39 -3.01
CA VAL A 82 -6.20 0.39 -1.93
C VAL A 82 -6.20 -1.05 -2.48
N PRO A 83 -7.09 -1.46 -3.40
CA PRO A 83 -7.07 -2.82 -3.94
C PRO A 83 -5.78 -3.15 -4.70
N ARG A 84 -5.15 -2.15 -5.33
CA ARG A 84 -3.87 -2.34 -6.04
C ARG A 84 -2.72 -2.51 -5.05
N LEU A 85 -2.72 -1.75 -3.97
CA LEU A 85 -1.73 -1.91 -2.90
C LEU A 85 -1.87 -3.27 -2.21
N ALA A 86 -3.10 -3.74 -2.00
CA ALA A 86 -3.40 -5.03 -1.37
C ALA A 86 -2.90 -6.25 -2.16
N GLN A 87 -2.62 -6.10 -3.47
CA GLN A 87 -2.01 -7.17 -4.28
C GLN A 87 -0.55 -7.45 -3.88
N HIS A 88 0.09 -6.52 -3.17
CA HIS A 88 1.46 -6.67 -2.69
C HIS A 88 1.47 -7.22 -1.26
N GLY A 89 2.27 -8.25 -1.01
CA GLY A 89 2.40 -8.84 0.33
C GLY A 89 3.06 -7.89 1.36
N CYS A 90 4.06 -7.12 0.90
CA CYS A 90 4.77 -6.09 1.67
C CYS A 90 4.84 -4.80 0.86
N ILE A 91 4.47 -3.68 1.48
CA ILE A 91 4.61 -2.34 0.92
C ILE A 91 5.42 -1.44 1.87
N THR A 92 6.23 -0.57 1.29
CA THR A 92 6.97 0.48 2.00
C THR A 92 6.54 1.84 1.52
N LEU A 93 5.99 2.65 2.42
CA LEU A 93 5.65 4.05 2.15
C LEU A 93 6.88 4.92 2.42
N LEU A 94 7.33 5.61 1.39
CA LEU A 94 8.48 6.49 1.42
C LEU A 94 8.07 7.93 1.64
N TYR A 95 8.71 8.58 2.61
CA TYR A 95 8.45 9.96 2.99
C TYR A 95 9.74 10.77 3.19
N ALA A 96 9.65 12.08 3.01
CA ALA A 96 10.77 13.03 3.07
C ALA A 96 10.79 13.86 4.36
N ALA A 97 9.73 13.80 5.16
CA ALA A 97 9.67 14.53 6.43
C ALA A 97 10.85 14.18 7.34
N SER A 98 11.36 15.19 8.04
CA SER A 98 12.45 15.03 9.01
C SER A 98 11.99 14.37 10.31
N ASP A 99 10.73 14.62 10.72
CA ASP A 99 10.14 14.01 11.91
C ASP A 99 9.55 12.61 11.55
N PRO A 100 10.11 11.53 12.11
CA PRO A 100 9.64 10.17 11.84
C PRO A 100 8.34 9.80 12.59
N LEU A 101 7.98 10.53 13.65
CA LEU A 101 6.81 10.26 14.49
C LEU A 101 5.59 11.09 14.07
N HIS A 102 5.80 12.39 13.78
CA HIS A 102 4.72 13.31 13.42
C HIS A 102 4.75 13.65 11.93
N ASN A 103 4.41 12.67 11.10
CA ASN A 103 4.31 12.85 9.65
C ASN A 103 3.06 12.19 9.07
N HIS A 104 2.63 12.71 7.93
CA HIS A 104 1.48 12.21 7.18
C HIS A 104 1.59 10.73 6.80
N ALA A 105 2.80 10.18 6.59
CA ALA A 105 2.96 8.77 6.23
C ALA A 105 2.52 7.83 7.37
N VAL A 106 2.69 8.24 8.63
CA VAL A 106 2.16 7.51 9.80
C VAL A 106 0.65 7.39 9.73
N VAL A 107 -0.04 8.51 9.50
CA VAL A 107 -1.51 8.55 9.40
C VAL A 107 -2.00 7.74 8.20
N LEU A 108 -1.34 7.86 7.06
CA LEU A 108 -1.69 7.11 5.86
C LEU A 108 -1.51 5.60 6.07
N ARG A 109 -0.44 5.17 6.74
CA ARG A 109 -0.24 3.77 7.11
C ARG A 109 -1.39 3.27 7.99
N GLU A 110 -1.74 4.00 9.04
CA GLU A 110 -2.86 3.62 9.92
C GLU A 110 -4.17 3.50 9.15
N PHE A 111 -4.45 4.46 8.26
CA PHE A 111 -5.63 4.46 7.41
C PHE A 111 -5.67 3.26 6.47
N LEU A 112 -4.56 2.94 5.81
CA LEU A 112 -4.45 1.80 4.91
C LEU A 112 -4.59 0.47 5.66
N VAL A 113 -3.97 0.34 6.84
CA VAL A 113 -4.15 -0.84 7.71
C VAL A 113 -5.61 -1.00 8.11
N SER A 114 -6.29 0.09 8.49
CA SER A 114 -7.71 0.07 8.84
C SER A 114 -8.57 -0.36 7.65
N ARG A 115 -8.41 0.27 6.48
CA ARG A 115 -9.18 -0.05 5.26
C ARG A 115 -8.98 -1.49 4.78
N MET A 116 -7.76 -2.03 4.88
CA MET A 116 -7.45 -3.39 4.43
C MET A 116 -7.68 -4.45 5.51
N GLY A 117 -7.68 -4.06 6.79
CA GLY A 117 -8.05 -4.90 7.93
C GLY A 117 -9.57 -5.03 8.10
N ASN A 118 -10.35 -4.04 7.66
CA ASN A 118 -11.81 -4.06 7.62
C ASN A 118 -12.39 -4.82 6.41
N CYS A 119 -11.73 -5.88 5.94
CA CYS A 119 -12.40 -6.84 5.05
C CYS A 119 -13.43 -7.64 5.86
N VAL A 120 -14.51 -6.97 6.26
CA VAL A 120 -15.76 -7.63 6.62
C VAL A 120 -16.31 -8.17 5.30
N PRO A 121 -16.62 -9.46 5.17
CA PRO A 121 -17.34 -9.95 4.01
C PRO A 121 -18.69 -9.26 3.97
N SER A 122 -18.85 -8.24 3.15
CA SER A 122 -20.15 -7.71 2.75
C SER A 122 -20.82 -8.73 1.83
N GLY A 123 -21.25 -9.85 2.42
CA GLY A 123 -22.35 -10.68 1.94
C GLY A 123 -23.61 -10.23 2.68
N GLY A 124 -24.65 -9.89 1.94
CA GLY A 124 -25.80 -9.15 2.44
C GLY A 124 -26.70 -9.86 3.44
N SER A 125 -27.44 -9.00 4.16
CA SER A 125 -28.85 -9.09 4.52
C SER A 125 -29.37 -10.23 5.42
N ALA A 126 -30.23 -9.80 6.33
CA ALA A 126 -31.43 -10.47 6.81
C ALA A 126 -31.33 -11.38 8.06
N LEU A 127 -31.95 -10.84 9.11
CA LEU A 127 -32.81 -11.52 10.10
C LEU A 127 -32.14 -12.26 11.25
N LEU A 128 -32.05 -11.53 12.37
CA LEU A 128 -32.48 -12.01 13.67
C LEU A 128 -33.93 -12.52 13.57
N SER A 129 -34.13 -13.83 13.61
CA SER A 129 -35.27 -14.48 14.24
C SER A 129 -35.10 -16.01 14.27
N ASP A 130 -35.11 -16.53 15.50
CA ASP A 130 -35.62 -17.83 15.95
C ASP A 130 -35.13 -19.18 15.38
N LEU A 131 -34.51 -19.95 16.30
CA LEU A 131 -34.84 -21.34 16.68
C LEU A 131 -35.46 -22.25 15.60
N SER A 132 -34.77 -23.34 15.24
CA SER A 132 -35.04 -24.66 15.86
C SER A 132 -34.29 -25.83 15.18
N CYS A 133 -34.09 -26.84 16.02
CA CYS A 133 -33.66 -28.21 15.83
C CYS A 133 -34.17 -28.92 14.55
N GLY A 134 -33.33 -29.75 13.93
CA GLY A 134 -33.78 -30.75 12.94
C GLY A 134 -32.68 -31.42 12.14
N SER A 135 -32.23 -32.59 12.61
CA SER A 135 -31.34 -33.56 11.93
C SER A 135 -31.71 -33.86 10.48
N MET A 136 -30.70 -34.06 9.62
CA MET A 136 -30.63 -35.22 8.70
C MET A 136 -29.21 -35.35 8.11
N LEU A 137 -28.70 -36.59 8.13
CA LEU A 137 -27.39 -37.03 7.66
C LEU A 137 -27.20 -36.93 6.13
N PRO A 138 -25.94 -36.99 5.63
CA PRO A 138 -25.56 -36.71 4.24
C PRO A 138 -25.76 -37.93 3.34
N PRO A 139 -25.53 -37.78 2.02
CA PRO A 139 -24.60 -38.75 1.46
C PRO A 139 -23.67 -38.25 0.34
N HIS A 140 -22.59 -39.04 0.19
CA HIS A 140 -21.74 -39.25 -0.99
C HIS A 140 -20.62 -38.25 -1.32
N ALA A 141 -19.44 -38.64 -0.83
CA ALA A 141 -18.13 -38.37 -1.42
C ALA A 141 -17.99 -39.00 -2.82
N VAL A 142 -17.49 -38.21 -3.78
CA VAL A 142 -16.68 -38.63 -4.95
C VAL A 142 -15.64 -37.52 -5.15
N ASP A 143 -14.38 -37.79 -4.85
CA ASP A 143 -13.27 -38.13 -5.75
C ASP A 143 -12.76 -36.97 -6.64
N SER A 144 -11.44 -36.69 -6.51
CA SER A 144 -10.46 -36.42 -7.59
C SER A 144 -9.40 -35.35 -7.23
N GLY A 145 -8.20 -35.82 -6.90
CA GLY A 145 -6.91 -35.38 -7.51
C GLY A 145 -6.28 -34.01 -7.15
N PRO A 146 -5.00 -33.95 -6.73
CA PRO A 146 -4.28 -32.69 -6.56
C PRO A 146 -3.75 -32.15 -7.90
N ALA A 147 -4.18 -30.95 -8.28
CA ALA A 147 -3.65 -30.22 -9.43
C ALA A 147 -2.31 -29.53 -9.09
N GLN A 148 -1.23 -29.97 -9.71
CA GLN A 148 0.08 -29.29 -9.68
C GLN A 148 0.03 -28.00 -10.52
N PRO A 149 0.70 -26.91 -10.09
CA PRO A 149 0.82 -25.71 -10.91
C PRO A 149 1.91 -25.85 -11.99
N PRO A 150 1.71 -25.28 -13.19
CA PRO A 150 2.71 -25.31 -14.25
C PRO A 150 3.93 -24.43 -13.92
N ARG A 151 5.12 -24.99 -14.11
CA ARG A 151 6.42 -24.29 -14.04
C ARG A 151 6.54 -23.31 -15.21
N VAL A 152 6.27 -22.04 -14.97
CA VAL A 152 6.63 -20.95 -15.90
C VAL A 152 8.05 -20.50 -15.59
N ARG A 153 8.99 -20.80 -16.50
CA ARG A 153 10.36 -20.24 -16.49
C ARG A 153 10.31 -18.83 -17.10
N PRO A 154 10.78 -17.77 -16.42
CA PRO A 154 10.82 -16.44 -17.01
C PRO A 154 11.90 -16.35 -18.10
N ARG A 155 11.45 -15.91 -19.29
CA ARG A 155 12.18 -15.78 -20.56
C ARG A 155 12.92 -14.43 -20.63
N TRP A 156 13.92 -14.20 -19.79
CA TRP A 156 14.81 -13.02 -19.93
C TRP A 156 16.32 -13.31 -19.82
N ALA A 157 16.72 -14.59 -19.78
CA ALA A 157 18.12 -14.98 -19.93
C ALA A 157 18.52 -15.10 -21.43
N ARG A 158 18.80 -13.95 -22.07
CA ARG A 158 19.56 -13.71 -23.34
C ARG A 158 19.13 -12.32 -23.83
N ARG A 159 19.95 -11.28 -24.01
CA ARG A 159 21.38 -11.16 -24.33
C ARG A 159 21.89 -9.83 -23.77
N SER A 160 22.97 -9.87 -22.99
CA SER A 160 23.94 -8.78 -22.95
C SER A 160 24.93 -9.00 -24.09
N ARG A 161 24.91 -8.12 -25.09
CA ARG A 161 26.01 -7.90 -26.03
C ARG A 161 26.17 -6.40 -26.23
N SER A 162 27.10 -5.80 -25.50
CA SER A 162 27.91 -4.71 -26.03
C SER A 162 29.03 -5.34 -26.88
N PRO A 163 29.55 -4.64 -27.90
CA PRO A 163 30.77 -3.87 -27.64
C PRO A 163 30.84 -2.51 -28.36
N ARG A 164 31.63 -1.63 -27.72
CA ARG A 164 32.53 -0.56 -28.22
C ARG A 164 32.69 -0.54 -29.77
N ARG A 165 32.83 0.59 -30.48
CA ARG A 165 33.89 1.61 -30.38
C ARG A 165 33.73 2.62 -31.55
N SER A 166 34.31 3.81 -31.36
CA SER A 166 34.92 4.70 -32.38
C SER A 166 34.05 5.44 -33.40
N VAL A 167 34.16 6.78 -33.37
CA VAL A 167 33.78 7.73 -34.43
C VAL A 167 35.00 8.68 -34.59
N PRO A 168 35.36 9.07 -35.84
CA PRO A 168 36.71 9.46 -36.24
C PRO A 168 37.21 10.81 -35.72
#